data_AF-A0A5S9MIQ9-F1
#
_entry.id   AF-A0A5S9MIQ9-F1
#
_cell.length_a   1.000
_cell.length_b   1.000
_cell.length_c   1.000
_cell.angle_alpha   90.00
_cell.angle_beta   90.00
_cell.angle_gamma   90.00
#
_symmetry.space_group_name_H-M   'P 1'
#
loop_
_entity.id
_entity.type
_entity.pdbx_description
1 polymer ?
#
loop_
_entity_poly.entity_id
_entity_poly.type
_entity_poly.pdbx_seq_one_letter_code
_entity_poly.pdbx_strand_id
1 'polypeptide(L)'
;MGFIALIVFIAVIIIWNVVVKRNMGEAMLLGFIATTLFGGLDALRLFWDGLKFASTYEVLYAAVAFVFMAYLIEKLELIHALLRILNSVVGKLPGGAAYMSTLGSAVLGALSGSNSANTAATGSITASWMIKSGWSQPIRLRF
;
A
#
# COMPACT_ATOMS: atom_id res chain seq x y z
N MET A 1 29.33 -19.47 4.91
CA MET A 1 29.23 -18.03 4.63
C MET A 1 27.81 -17.50 4.61
N GLY A 2 26.81 -18.21 4.03
CA GLY A 2 25.43 -17.72 3.96
C GLY A 2 24.76 -17.36 5.30
N PHE A 3 25.03 -18.12 6.36
CA PHE A 3 24.51 -17.81 7.71
C PHE A 3 25.06 -16.50 8.27
N ILE A 4 26.35 -16.20 8.03
CA ILE A 4 26.99 -14.95 8.45
C ILE A 4 26.42 -13.78 7.64
N ALA A 5 26.24 -13.95 6.33
CA ALA A 5 25.60 -12.95 5.48
C ALA A 5 24.17 -12.62 5.95
N LEU A 6 23.39 -13.63 6.36
CA LEU A 6 22.05 -13.41 6.92
C LEU A 6 22.07 -12.60 8.22
N ILE A 7 22.99 -12.92 9.14
CA ILE A 7 23.15 -12.17 10.39
C ILE A 7 23.53 -10.72 10.09
N VAL A 8 24.47 -10.52 9.17
CA VAL A 8 24.92 -9.17 8.77
C VAL A 8 23.79 -8.39 8.08
N PHE A 9 22.98 -9.04 7.24
CA PHE A 9 21.80 -8.43 6.63
C PHE A 9 20.84 -7.87 7.67
N ILE A 10 20.48 -8.70 8.66
CA ILE A 10 19.56 -8.32 9.73
C ILE A 10 20.16 -7.20 10.59
N ALA A 11 21.44 -7.32 10.94
CA ALA A 11 22.14 -6.31 11.74
C ALA A 11 22.19 -4.95 11.02
N VAL A 12 22.51 -4.93 9.73
CA VAL A 12 22.54 -3.70 8.92
C VAL A 12 21.16 -3.06 8.85
N ILE A 13 20.10 -3.86 8.64
CA ILE A 13 18.73 -3.33 8.60
C ILE A 13 18.34 -2.70 9.94
N ILE A 14 18.58 -3.41 11.05
CA ILE A 14 18.20 -2.93 12.39
C ILE A 14 19.00 -1.67 12.75
N ILE A 15 20.32 -1.68 12.53
CA ILE A 15 21.17 -0.53 12.86
C ILE A 15 20.77 0.68 12.02
N TRP A 16 20.58 0.51 10.70
CA TRP A 16 20.21 1.61 9.83
C TRP A 16 18.83 2.17 10.17
N ASN A 17 17.85 1.31 10.42
CA ASN A 17 16.49 1.73 10.72
C ASN A 17 16.34 2.33 12.13
N VAL A 18 17.00 1.76 13.15
CA VAL A 18 16.85 2.20 14.55
C VAL A 18 17.74 3.41 14.87
N VAL A 19 19.01 3.40 14.40
CA VAL A 19 19.98 4.46 14.75
C VAL A 19 19.80 5.66 13.83
N VAL A 20 19.72 5.42 12.51
CA VAL A 20 19.63 6.50 11.51
C VAL A 20 18.17 6.95 11.31
N LYS A 21 17.19 6.18 11.80
CA LYS A 21 15.75 6.47 11.69
C LYS A 21 15.29 6.74 10.26
N ARG A 22 15.96 6.13 9.27
CA ARG A 22 15.63 6.27 7.84
C ARG A 22 14.72 5.16 7.35
N ASN A 23 14.18 5.37 6.16
CA ASN A 23 13.20 4.49 5.52
C ASN A 23 13.69 3.04 5.49
N MET A 24 12.79 2.10 5.81
CA MET A 24 13.04 0.67 5.75
C MET A 24 13.51 0.21 4.36
N GLY A 25 13.03 0.85 3.29
CA GLY A 25 13.50 0.57 1.92
C GLY A 25 15.00 0.82 1.73
N GLU A 26 15.54 1.93 2.28
CA GLU A 26 16.98 2.22 2.22
C GLU A 26 17.78 1.20 3.04
N ALA A 27 17.27 0.79 4.20
CA ALA A 27 17.89 -0.22 5.05
C ALA A 27 18.00 -1.58 4.35
N MET A 28 16.95 -1.99 3.61
CA MET A 28 16.94 -3.23 2.84
C MET A 28 17.92 -3.19 1.67
N LEU A 29 18.05 -2.05 0.97
CA LEU A 29 19.03 -1.87 -0.11
C LEU A 29 20.47 -1.95 0.42
N LEU A 30 20.75 -1.29 1.55
CA LEU A 30 22.07 -1.34 2.18
C LEU A 30 22.40 -2.73 2.70
N GLY A 31 21.41 -3.43 3.28
CA GLY A 31 21.54 -4.83 3.65
C GLY A 31 21.88 -5.70 2.44
N PHE A 32 21.21 -5.51 1.30
CA PHE A 32 21.47 -6.25 0.07
C PHE A 32 22.89 -6.01 -0.46
N ILE A 33 23.35 -4.76 -0.47
CA ILE A 33 24.73 -4.43 -0.85
C ILE A 33 25.71 -5.09 0.12
N ALA A 34 25.46 -4.99 1.42
CA ALA A 34 26.31 -5.59 2.45
C ALA A 34 26.42 -7.11 2.31
N THR A 35 25.35 -7.81 1.94
CA THR A 35 25.39 -9.27 1.74
C THR A 35 26.11 -9.68 0.46
N THR A 36 25.98 -8.92 -0.63
CA THR A 36 26.68 -9.22 -1.88
C THR A 36 28.20 -9.14 -1.74
N LEU A 37 28.72 -8.29 -0.84
CA LEU A 37 30.15 -8.18 -0.54
C LEU A 37 30.74 -9.47 0.08
N PHE A 38 29.92 -10.28 0.75
CA PHE A 38 30.36 -11.61 1.24
C PHE A 38 30.56 -12.64 0.12
N GLY A 39 30.16 -12.32 -1.11
CA GLY A 39 30.40 -13.11 -2.31
C GLY A 39 31.81 -13.00 -2.88
N GLY A 40 32.67 -12.11 -2.36
CA GLY A 40 34.05 -11.96 -2.82
C GLY A 40 34.13 -11.49 -4.27
N LEU A 41 34.86 -12.23 -5.13
CA LEU A 41 35.07 -11.89 -6.54
C LEU A 41 33.77 -11.94 -7.37
N ASP A 42 32.78 -12.71 -6.92
CA ASP A 42 31.47 -12.83 -7.57
C ASP A 42 30.44 -11.81 -7.05
N ALA A 43 30.82 -10.87 -6.17
CA ALA A 43 29.90 -9.92 -5.56
C ALA A 43 29.07 -9.13 -6.58
N LEU A 44 29.70 -8.66 -7.66
CA LEU A 44 29.02 -7.91 -8.72
C LEU A 44 28.03 -8.79 -9.50
N ARG A 45 28.38 -10.06 -9.72
CA ARG A 45 27.51 -11.04 -10.38
C ARG A 45 26.31 -11.38 -9.49
N LEU A 46 26.54 -11.63 -8.20
CA LEU A 46 25.51 -11.92 -7.21
C LEU A 46 24.55 -10.73 -7.01
N PHE A 47 25.06 -9.50 -7.07
CA PHE A 47 24.23 -8.30 -7.09
C PHE A 47 23.30 -8.28 -8.30
N TRP A 48 23.83 -8.52 -9.49
CA TRP A 48 23.05 -8.49 -10.73
C TRP A 48 22.04 -9.64 -10.82
N ASP A 49 22.44 -10.83 -10.41
CA ASP A 49 21.56 -12.01 -10.38
C ASP A 49 20.47 -11.84 -9.33
N GLY A 50 20.79 -11.29 -8.15
CA GLY A 50 19.82 -10.96 -7.11
C GLY A 50 18.82 -9.91 -7.57
N LEU A 51 19.25 -8.88 -8.31
CA LEU A 51 18.36 -7.84 -8.84
C LEU A 51 17.44 -8.39 -9.94
N LYS A 52 17.96 -9.23 -10.85
CA LYS A 52 17.15 -9.92 -11.86
C LYS A 52 16.11 -10.83 -11.22
N PHE A 53 16.54 -11.63 -10.24
CA PHE A 53 15.65 -12.49 -9.49
C PHE A 53 14.57 -11.68 -8.77
N ALA A 54 14.95 -10.56 -8.15
CA ALA A 54 14.02 -9.68 -7.47
C ALA A 54 12.98 -9.07 -8.43
N SER A 55 13.38 -8.78 -9.67
CA SER A 55 12.49 -8.24 -10.70
C SER A 55 11.42 -9.24 -11.15
N THR A 56 11.63 -10.54 -10.92
CA THR A 56 10.67 -11.59 -11.25
C THR A 56 9.73 -11.94 -10.10
N TYR A 57 9.81 -11.25 -8.96
CA TYR A 57 8.90 -11.51 -7.84
C TYR A 57 7.46 -11.13 -8.18
N GLU A 58 6.56 -12.08 -7.94
CA GLU A 58 5.11 -11.90 -8.08
C GLU A 58 4.58 -10.69 -7.32
N VAL A 59 5.13 -10.42 -6.13
CA VAL A 59 4.75 -9.26 -5.30
C VAL A 59 5.00 -7.92 -6.00
N LEU A 60 6.10 -7.81 -6.76
CA LEU A 60 6.41 -6.59 -7.52
C LEU A 60 5.38 -6.38 -8.64
N TYR A 61 5.04 -7.44 -9.36
CA TYR A 61 4.00 -7.39 -10.40
C TYR A 61 2.63 -7.08 -9.82
N ALA A 62 2.27 -7.67 -8.68
CA ALA A 62 1.02 -7.40 -7.99
C ALA A 62 0.92 -5.92 -7.57
N ALA A 63 1.99 -5.33 -7.04
CA ALA A 63 2.03 -3.92 -6.68
C ALA A 63 1.84 -3.00 -7.90
N VAL A 64 2.51 -3.30 -9.02
CA VAL A 64 2.35 -2.53 -10.27
C VAL A 64 0.93 -2.67 -10.83
N ALA A 65 0.39 -3.89 -10.86
CA ALA A 65 -0.98 -4.15 -11.29
C ALA A 65 -1.99 -3.43 -10.40
N PHE A 66 -1.75 -3.36 -9.09
CA PHE A 66 -2.59 -2.65 -8.14
C PHE A 66 -2.62 -1.14 -8.42
N VAL A 67 -1.45 -0.53 -8.63
CA VAL A 67 -1.34 0.89 -9.01
C VAL A 67 -2.03 1.15 -10.35
N PHE A 68 -1.85 0.26 -11.31
CA PHE A 68 -2.51 0.34 -12.61
C PHE A 68 -4.04 0.26 -12.49
N MET A 69 -4.55 -0.68 -11.70
CA MET A 69 -5.99 -0.82 -11.44
C MET A 69 -6.56 0.39 -10.69
N ALA A 70 -5.84 0.93 -9.71
CA ALA A 70 -6.23 2.15 -9.01
C ALA A 70 -6.37 3.32 -10.00
N TYR A 71 -5.39 3.48 -10.91
CA TYR A 71 -5.45 4.48 -11.97
C TYR A 71 -6.64 4.27 -12.93
N LEU A 72 -6.92 3.02 -13.31
CA LEU A 72 -8.08 2.70 -14.14
C LEU A 72 -9.41 3.03 -13.45
N ILE A 73 -9.56 2.68 -12.17
CA ILE A 73 -10.76 2.98 -11.37
C ILE A 73 -11.01 4.48 -11.32
N GLU A 74 -9.95 5.28 -11.14
CA GLU A 74 -10.02 6.74 -11.13
C GLU A 74 -10.41 7.29 -12.50
N LYS A 75 -9.73 6.86 -13.57
CA LYS A 75 -9.92 7.41 -14.92
C LYS A 75 -11.23 7.00 -15.58
N LEU A 76 -11.72 5.80 -15.29
CA LEU A 76 -12.99 5.29 -15.82
C LEU A 76 -14.19 5.70 -14.95
N GLU A 77 -13.97 6.48 -13.89
CA GLU A 77 -14.99 6.88 -12.92
C GLU A 77 -15.83 5.69 -12.40
N LEU A 78 -15.20 4.51 -12.24
CA LEU A 78 -15.91 3.28 -11.84
C LEU A 78 -16.60 3.45 -10.48
N ILE A 79 -16.03 4.28 -9.60
CA ILE A 79 -16.64 4.64 -8.31
C ILE A 79 -17.99 5.36 -8.53
N HIS A 80 -18.07 6.30 -9.47
CA HIS A 80 -19.31 7.02 -9.77
C HIS A 80 -20.35 6.12 -10.44
N ALA A 81 -19.93 5.19 -11.29
CA ALA A 81 -20.81 4.16 -11.85
C ALA A 81 -21.38 3.25 -10.74
N LEU A 82 -20.52 2.79 -9.81
CA LEU A 82 -20.93 1.97 -8.68
C LEU A 82 -21.90 2.72 -7.76
N LEU A 83 -21.63 3.98 -7.44
CA LEU A 83 -22.51 4.83 -6.62
C LEU A 83 -23.87 5.07 -7.30
N ARG A 84 -23.92 5.22 -8.62
CA ARG A 84 -25.18 5.35 -9.36
C ARG A 84 -26.01 4.07 -9.31
N ILE A 85 -25.40 2.91 -9.56
CA ILE A 85 -26.07 1.60 -9.45
C ILE A 85 -26.58 1.41 -8.03
N LEU A 86 -25.73 1.67 -7.04
CA LEU A 86 -26.10 1.45 -5.65
C LEU A 86 -27.25 2.38 -5.24
N ASN A 87 -27.21 3.67 -5.61
CA ASN A 87 -28.31 4.61 -5.37
C ASN A 87 -29.62 4.18 -6.05
N SER A 88 -29.55 3.57 -7.23
CA SER A 88 -30.74 3.05 -7.90
C SER A 88 -31.38 1.87 -7.16
N VAL A 89 -30.58 1.06 -6.46
CA VAL A 89 -31.03 -0.14 -5.74
C VAL A 89 -31.47 0.21 -4.31
N VAL A 90 -30.67 0.98 -3.56
CA VAL A 90 -30.86 1.21 -2.13
C VAL A 90 -31.49 2.57 -1.84
N GLY A 91 -31.47 3.52 -2.78
CA GLY A 91 -31.99 4.88 -2.58
C GLY A 91 -33.51 4.96 -2.31
N LYS A 92 -34.25 3.88 -2.54
CA LYS A 92 -35.68 3.77 -2.25
C LYS A 92 -35.99 3.24 -0.84
N LEU A 93 -34.98 2.79 -0.08
CA LEU A 93 -35.16 2.20 1.25
C LEU A 93 -35.00 3.26 2.36
N PRO A 94 -35.88 3.27 3.38
CA PRO A 94 -35.70 4.14 4.54
C PRO A 94 -34.38 3.79 5.25
N GLY A 95 -33.50 4.79 5.43
CA GLY A 95 -32.16 4.58 5.97
C GLY A 95 -31.05 4.34 4.93
N GLY A 96 -31.31 4.54 3.63
CA GLY A 96 -30.37 4.26 2.53
C GLY A 96 -28.96 4.84 2.70
N ALA A 97 -28.80 6.00 3.34
CA ALA A 97 -27.49 6.59 3.62
C ALA A 97 -26.60 5.69 4.51
N ALA A 98 -27.16 5.00 5.49
CA ALA A 98 -26.40 4.12 6.38
C ALA A 98 -25.89 2.88 5.63
N TYR A 99 -26.74 2.26 4.81
CA TYR A 99 -26.36 1.10 3.98
C TYR A 99 -25.30 1.44 2.94
N MET A 100 -25.37 2.63 2.35
CA MET A 100 -24.35 3.16 1.44
C MET A 100 -22.98 3.32 2.09
N SER A 101 -22.96 3.79 3.33
CA SER A 101 -21.73 3.95 4.12
C SER A 101 -21.02 2.63 4.34
N THR A 102 -21.78 1.62 4.76
CA THR A 102 -21.27 0.29 5.07
C THR A 102 -20.76 -0.39 3.80
N LEU A 103 -21.50 -0.29 2.70
CA LEU A 103 -21.10 -0.87 1.42
C LEU A 103 -19.88 -0.16 0.81
N GLY A 104 -19.82 1.17 0.89
CA GLY A 104 -18.65 1.94 0.47
C GLY A 104 -17.40 1.53 1.27
N SER A 105 -17.53 1.39 2.58
CA SER A 105 -16.45 0.93 3.45
C SER A 105 -16.05 -0.53 3.16
N ALA A 106 -17.01 -1.41 2.86
CA ALA A 106 -16.75 -2.80 2.52
C ALA A 106 -15.99 -2.95 1.20
N VAL A 107 -16.34 -2.16 0.17
CA VAL A 107 -15.64 -2.15 -1.12
C VAL A 107 -14.22 -1.63 -0.97
N LEU A 108 -14.03 -0.55 -0.20
CA LEU A 108 -12.69 -0.02 0.06
C LEU A 108 -11.83 -0.97 0.89
N GLY A 109 -12.43 -1.64 1.88
CA GLY A 109 -11.76 -2.68 2.66
C GLY A 109 -11.36 -3.88 1.80
N ALA A 110 -12.22 -4.32 0.88
CA ALA A 110 -11.94 -5.44 -0.02
C ALA A 110 -10.85 -5.12 -1.06
N LEU A 111 -10.82 -3.88 -1.55
CA LEU A 111 -9.84 -3.43 -2.53
C LEU A 111 -8.49 -3.03 -1.92
N SER A 112 -8.41 -2.82 -0.60
CA SER A 112 -7.26 -2.18 0.00
C SER A 112 -5.93 -2.92 -0.20
N GLY A 113 -5.90 -4.26 -0.17
CA GLY A 113 -4.71 -5.10 -0.41
C GLY A 113 -3.47 -4.87 0.48
N SER A 114 -3.40 -3.77 1.21
CA SER A 114 -2.28 -3.28 2.02
C SER A 114 -2.78 -2.42 3.18
N ASN A 115 -2.30 -2.68 4.40
CA ASN A 115 -2.77 -1.99 5.61
C ASN A 115 -2.53 -0.46 5.56
N SER A 116 -1.45 -0.02 4.93
CA SER A 116 -1.13 1.41 4.77
C SER A 116 -2.03 2.08 3.74
N ALA A 117 -2.34 1.39 2.64
CA ALA A 117 -3.26 1.87 1.61
C ALA A 117 -4.71 1.98 2.16
N ASN A 118 -5.16 1.01 2.97
CA ASN A 118 -6.49 1.05 3.59
C ASN A 118 -6.69 2.30 4.43
N THR A 119 -5.67 2.63 5.23
CA THR A 119 -5.73 3.71 6.21
C THR A 119 -5.82 5.07 5.49
N ALA A 120 -5.06 5.24 4.40
CA ALA A 120 -5.11 6.45 3.59
C ALA A 120 -6.42 6.58 2.77
N ALA A 121 -6.91 5.48 2.18
CA ALA A 121 -8.13 5.48 1.37
C ALA A 121 -9.38 5.67 2.24
N THR A 122 -9.46 4.98 3.37
CA THR A 122 -10.57 5.12 4.33
C THR A 122 -10.62 6.54 4.87
N GLY A 123 -9.47 7.14 5.24
CA GLY A 123 -9.43 8.51 5.72
C GLY A 123 -9.97 9.53 4.72
N SER A 124 -9.54 9.46 3.46
CA SER A 124 -9.96 10.39 2.40
C SER A 124 -11.40 10.19 1.94
N ILE A 125 -11.88 8.95 1.88
CA ILE A 125 -13.21 8.63 1.37
C ILE A 125 -14.27 8.75 2.46
N THR A 126 -14.02 8.23 3.67
CA THR A 126 -14.93 8.38 4.82
C THR A 126 -15.08 9.85 5.20
N ALA A 127 -14.00 10.64 5.19
CA ALA A 127 -14.09 12.09 5.44
C ALA A 127 -14.94 12.80 4.38
N SER A 128 -14.69 12.52 3.10
CA SER A 128 -15.49 13.10 1.99
C SER A 128 -16.95 12.68 2.05
N TRP A 129 -17.23 11.47 2.52
CA TRP A 129 -18.58 10.93 2.64
C TRP A 129 -19.37 11.51 3.81
N MET A 130 -18.76 11.66 5.00
CA MET A 130 -19.41 12.32 6.14
C MET A 130 -19.84 13.75 5.81
N ILE A 131 -19.01 14.48 5.08
CA ILE A 131 -19.34 15.83 4.60
C ILE A 131 -20.53 15.80 3.63
N LYS A 132 -20.58 14.83 2.69
CA LYS A 132 -21.69 14.68 1.73
C LYS A 132 -23.00 14.22 2.39
N SER A 133 -22.92 13.48 3.48
CA SER A 133 -24.08 12.97 4.25
C SER A 133 -24.65 14.00 5.24
N GLY A 134 -24.18 15.24 5.22
CA GLY A 134 -24.72 16.35 6.03
C GLY A 134 -24.28 16.34 7.49
N TRP A 135 -23.27 15.54 7.86
CA TRP A 135 -22.68 15.59 9.19
C TRP A 135 -21.77 16.82 9.32
N SER A 136 -21.95 17.60 10.39
CA SER A 136 -21.08 18.73 10.72
C SER A 136 -19.64 18.23 10.90
N GLN A 137 -18.69 18.90 10.24
CA GLN A 137 -17.27 18.54 10.30
C GLN A 137 -16.82 18.41 11.77
N PRO A 138 -16.35 17.23 12.23
CA PRO A 138 -15.59 17.18 13.45
C PRO A 138 -14.27 17.92 13.19
N ILE A 139 -14.13 19.06 13.84
CA ILE A 139 -12.93 19.86 14.13
C ILE A 139 -11.69 19.43 13.31
N ARG A 140 -11.34 20.30 12.36
CA ARG A 140 -10.08 20.30 11.60
C ARG A 140 -8.87 20.24 12.55
N LEU A 141 -8.37 19.04 12.85
CA LEU A 141 -7.06 18.90 13.47
C LEU A 141 -6.01 19.23 12.40
N ARG A 142 -5.52 20.47 12.48
CA ARG A 142 -4.27 20.90 11.85
C ARG A 142 -3.14 20.06 12.45
N PHE A 143 -2.63 19.12 11.68
CA PHE A 143 -1.24 18.67 11.78
C PHE A 143 -0.57 19.00 10.46
#